data_AF-A0AAE5GPP0-F1
#
_entry.id   AF-A0AAE5GPP0-F1
#
_cell.length_a   1.000
_cell.length_b   1.000
_cell.length_c   1.000
_cell.angle_alpha   90.00
_cell.angle_beta   90.00
_cell.angle_gamma   90.00
#
_symmetry.space_group_name_H-M   'P 1'
#
loop_
_entity.id
_entity.type
_entity.pdbx_description
1 polymer ?
#
loop_
_entity_poly.entity_id
_entity_poly.type
_entity_poly.pdbx_seq_one_letter_code
_entity_poly.pdbx_strand_id
1 'polypeptide(L)'
;MELKYRWILAPLLFASSVHAAELNKINELNYDFLYADLSSGSLNENLGSDNNATALAVGGNYVWSENVLFTLDYTARFIHPKDVTTELYTLLPGVAYRYPVTDKLDVVAGAKVGYLWAKQTLDSTEEKLFSDSKPSIGASLELKYALTEKWELAGRGEFNYTDLLEEMLFNVRADYQFAERFTVGAFYTHRDGDFETARIKGSATTNEGGISLRYLF
;
A
#
# COMPACT_ATOMS: atom_id res chain seq x y z
N MET A 1 -15.62 33.97 -12.09
CA MET A 1 -15.80 32.57 -11.64
C MET A 1 -14.45 31.90 -11.72
N GLU A 2 -13.56 32.20 -10.77
CA GLU A 2 -12.18 31.73 -10.75
C GLU A 2 -11.69 31.67 -9.30
N LEU A 3 -10.65 30.88 -9.03
CA LEU A 3 -10.04 30.53 -7.72
C LEU A 3 -10.72 29.40 -6.92
N LYS A 4 -10.60 28.14 -7.37
CA LYS A 4 -10.71 26.97 -6.48
C LYS A 4 -9.59 25.91 -6.59
N TYR A 5 -8.74 25.95 -7.61
CA TYR A 5 -7.74 24.89 -7.85
C TYR A 5 -6.32 25.20 -7.37
N ARG A 6 -6.02 26.41 -6.90
CA ARG A 6 -4.66 26.79 -6.46
C ARG A 6 -4.21 26.17 -5.13
N TRP A 7 -5.15 25.66 -4.32
CA TRP A 7 -4.84 25.12 -2.99
C TRP A 7 -4.48 23.63 -3.00
N ILE A 8 -4.75 22.91 -4.10
CA ILE A 8 -4.38 21.50 -4.25
C ILE A 8 -2.91 21.35 -4.71
N LEU A 9 -2.34 22.39 -5.32
CA LEU A 9 -0.93 22.41 -5.75
C LEU A 9 0.03 22.85 -4.64
N ALA A 10 -0.46 23.51 -3.59
CA ALA A 10 0.38 23.99 -2.49
C ALA A 10 1.05 22.85 -1.69
N PRO A 11 0.39 21.72 -1.35
CA PRO A 11 1.06 20.59 -0.69
C PRO A 11 2.14 19.94 -1.56
N LEU A 12 1.92 19.90 -2.89
CA LEU A 12 2.89 19.35 -3.85
C LEU A 12 4.16 20.20 -3.96
N LEU A 13 4.05 21.53 -3.79
CA LEU A 13 5.17 22.46 -3.84
C LEU A 13 5.88 22.65 -2.49
N PHE A 14 5.27 22.26 -1.36
CA PHE A 14 5.95 22.26 -0.06
C PHE A 14 6.77 20.98 0.18
N ALA A 15 6.44 19.87 -0.48
CA ALA A 15 7.24 18.64 -0.43
C ALA A 15 8.62 18.76 -1.11
N SER A 16 8.82 19.74 -2.01
CA SER A 16 10.12 19.99 -2.66
C SER A 16 11.11 20.78 -1.82
N SER A 17 10.75 21.14 -0.58
CA SER A 17 11.63 21.86 0.37
C SER A 17 12.37 20.92 1.33
N VAL A 18 12.07 19.62 1.28
CA VAL A 18 12.86 18.62 2.02
C VAL A 18 14.26 18.66 1.43
N HIS A 19 15.21 19.00 2.28
CA HIS A 19 16.60 19.24 1.92
C HIS A 19 17.11 18.11 1.02
N ALA A 20 18.02 18.46 0.12
CA ALA A 20 18.85 17.47 -0.56
C ALA A 20 19.76 16.81 0.49
N ALA A 21 19.19 16.01 1.39
CA ALA A 21 19.92 15.07 2.21
C ALA A 21 20.60 14.08 1.26
N GLU A 22 21.84 13.73 1.57
CA GLU A 22 22.47 12.58 0.94
C GLU A 22 21.57 11.37 1.17
N LEU A 23 21.38 10.53 0.14
CA LEU A 23 20.66 9.29 0.30
C LEU A 23 21.31 8.52 1.47
N ASN A 24 20.56 8.30 2.55
CA ASN A 24 21.01 7.48 3.66
C ASN A 24 21.00 6.00 3.22
N LYS A 25 22.06 5.60 2.50
CA LYS A 25 22.28 4.20 2.16
C LYS A 25 22.89 3.48 3.36
N ILE A 26 22.05 2.72 4.08
CA ILE A 26 22.50 1.82 5.15
C ILE A 26 23.27 0.62 4.55
N ASN A 27 22.85 0.15 3.38
CA ASN A 27 23.48 -0.90 2.56
C ASN A 27 23.08 -0.71 1.08
N GLU A 28 23.14 -1.76 0.25
CA GLU A 28 22.71 -1.68 -1.16
C GLU A 28 21.17 -1.55 -1.34
N LEU A 29 20.39 -1.51 -0.25
CA LEU A 29 18.94 -1.36 -0.26
C LEU A 29 18.52 0.05 0.19
N ASN A 30 17.41 0.54 -0.36
CA ASN A 30 16.89 1.87 -0.02
C ASN A 30 15.73 1.76 0.99
N TYR A 31 15.79 2.56 2.06
CA TYR A 31 14.81 2.54 3.15
C TYR A 31 14.15 3.88 3.42
N ASP A 32 14.80 4.99 3.14
CA ASP A 32 14.20 6.33 3.17
C ASP A 32 13.53 6.60 1.82
N PHE A 33 12.21 6.39 1.76
CA PHE A 33 11.45 6.62 0.54
C PHE A 33 9.99 6.94 0.79
N LEU A 34 9.41 7.69 -0.14
CA LEU A 34 7.97 7.78 -0.35
C LEU A 34 7.60 6.96 -1.59
N TYR A 35 6.41 6.38 -1.61
CA TYR A 35 5.89 5.64 -2.75
C TYR A 35 4.48 6.08 -3.14
N ALA A 36 4.17 5.88 -4.43
CA ALA A 36 2.84 5.96 -4.99
C ALA A 36 2.62 4.75 -5.91
N ASP A 37 1.58 3.99 -5.62
CA ASP A 37 1.27 2.72 -6.26
C ASP A 37 -0.14 2.79 -6.88
N LEU A 38 -0.26 2.22 -8.08
CA LEU A 38 -1.53 2.01 -8.78
C LEU A 38 -1.61 0.55 -9.20
N SER A 39 -2.70 -0.13 -8.81
CA SER A 39 -2.96 -1.51 -9.22
C SER A 39 -4.40 -1.72 -9.68
N SER A 40 -4.58 -2.74 -10.49
CA SER A 40 -5.89 -3.27 -10.86
C SER A 40 -5.85 -4.79 -10.94
N GLY A 41 -6.99 -5.43 -10.74
CA GLY A 41 -7.09 -6.87 -10.64
C GLY A 41 -8.50 -7.39 -10.74
N SER A 42 -8.62 -8.71 -10.72
CA SER A 42 -9.89 -9.42 -10.69
C SER A 42 -10.11 -10.11 -9.35
N LEU A 43 -11.38 -10.25 -8.98
CA LEU A 43 -11.83 -11.06 -7.86
C LEU A 43 -12.16 -12.48 -8.36
N ASN A 44 -11.92 -13.47 -7.52
CA ASN A 44 -12.39 -14.83 -7.82
C ASN A 44 -13.92 -14.95 -7.70
N GLU A 45 -14.47 -15.95 -8.40
CA GLU A 45 -15.90 -16.12 -8.75
C GLU A 45 -16.88 -16.23 -7.56
N ASN A 46 -16.40 -16.43 -6.33
CA ASN A 46 -17.25 -16.60 -5.14
C ASN A 46 -18.13 -15.36 -4.83
N LEU A 47 -17.79 -14.18 -5.38
CA LEU A 47 -18.56 -12.96 -5.23
C LEU A 47 -19.40 -12.58 -6.47
N GLY A 48 -19.40 -13.42 -7.52
CA GLY A 48 -20.08 -13.17 -8.81
C GLY A 48 -19.13 -13.11 -10.01
N SER A 49 -19.70 -13.08 -11.22
CA SER A 49 -18.98 -12.87 -12.48
C SER A 49 -18.67 -11.38 -12.71
N ASP A 50 -17.52 -11.08 -13.32
CA ASP A 50 -17.07 -9.73 -13.73
C ASP A 50 -16.69 -8.74 -12.61
N ASN A 51 -16.24 -9.26 -11.47
CA ASN A 51 -15.82 -8.42 -10.35
C ASN A 51 -14.36 -7.96 -10.52
N ASN A 52 -14.13 -6.64 -10.48
CA ASN A 52 -12.79 -6.04 -10.55
C ASN A 52 -12.43 -5.26 -9.28
N ALA A 53 -11.13 -5.10 -9.05
CA ALA A 53 -10.57 -4.27 -8.01
C ALA A 53 -9.60 -3.26 -8.62
N THR A 54 -9.61 -2.03 -8.10
CA THR A 54 -8.59 -1.02 -8.37
C THR A 54 -8.11 -0.47 -7.04
N ALA A 55 -6.80 -0.30 -6.88
CA ALA A 55 -6.23 0.28 -5.67
C ALA A 55 -5.22 1.38 -6.00
N LEU A 56 -5.25 2.41 -5.17
CA LEU A 56 -4.28 3.48 -5.09
C LEU A 56 -3.66 3.42 -3.70
N ALA A 57 -2.33 3.41 -3.62
CA ALA A 57 -1.65 3.50 -2.34
C ALA A 57 -0.56 4.56 -2.37
N VAL A 58 -0.43 5.27 -1.25
CA VAL A 58 0.69 6.18 -1.01
C VAL A 58 1.22 5.93 0.39
N GLY A 59 2.53 6.05 0.55
CA GLY A 59 3.14 5.76 1.83
C GLY A 59 4.64 5.97 1.77
N GLY A 60 5.32 5.39 2.75
CA GLY A 60 6.77 5.46 2.80
C GLY A 60 7.35 4.92 4.08
N ASN A 61 8.68 4.88 4.06
CA ASN A 61 9.51 4.48 5.19
C ASN A 61 10.48 5.61 5.52
N TYR A 62 10.77 5.76 6.81
CA TYR A 62 11.78 6.66 7.34
C TYR A 62 12.68 5.90 8.30
N VAL A 63 13.99 5.98 8.10
CA VAL A 63 15.00 5.37 8.96
C VAL A 63 15.18 6.22 10.21
N TRP A 64 14.69 5.72 11.35
CA TRP A 64 14.89 6.39 12.64
C TRP A 64 16.27 6.06 13.26
N SER A 65 16.70 4.81 13.11
CA SER A 65 18.03 4.32 13.51
C SER A 65 18.48 3.23 12.54
N GLU A 66 19.71 2.70 12.71
CA GLU A 66 20.30 1.69 11.81
C GLU A 66 19.40 0.46 11.51
N ASN A 67 18.50 0.12 12.43
CA ASN A 67 17.60 -1.02 12.30
C ASN A 67 16.12 -0.68 12.48
N VAL A 68 15.75 0.55 12.87
CA VAL A 68 14.36 0.91 13.15
C VAL A 68 13.83 1.84 12.08
N LEU A 69 12.70 1.47 11.52
CA LEU A 69 11.98 2.22 10.50
C LEU A 69 10.63 2.68 11.05
N PHE A 70 10.25 3.91 10.75
CA PHE A 70 8.84 4.31 10.77
C PHE A 70 8.22 4.06 9.40
N THR A 71 7.00 3.54 9.40
CA THR A 71 6.26 3.23 8.19
C THR A 71 4.94 3.99 8.19
N LEU A 72 4.47 4.40 7.02
CA LEU A 72 3.13 4.95 6.85
C LEU A 72 2.55 4.43 5.55
N ASP A 73 1.37 3.85 5.62
CA ASP A 73 0.65 3.39 4.44
C ASP A 73 -0.77 3.93 4.44
N TYR A 74 -1.15 4.57 3.33
CA TYR A 74 -2.52 4.91 3.01
C TYR A 74 -2.94 4.17 1.75
N THR A 75 -4.05 3.44 1.79
CA THR A 75 -4.61 2.73 0.64
C THR A 75 -6.06 3.14 0.42
N ALA A 76 -6.42 3.43 -0.82
CA ALA A 76 -7.80 3.58 -1.28
C ALA A 76 -8.07 2.47 -2.29
N ARG A 77 -9.00 1.57 -1.98
CA ARG A 77 -9.33 0.40 -2.79
C ARG A 77 -10.81 0.40 -3.15
N PHE A 78 -11.10 0.16 -4.41
CA PHE A 78 -12.42 0.15 -5.00
C PHE A 78 -12.70 -1.25 -5.54
N ILE A 79 -13.71 -1.90 -4.99
CA ILE A 79 -14.12 -3.25 -5.34
C ILE A 79 -15.53 -3.14 -5.93
N HIS A 80 -15.73 -3.67 -7.13
CA HIS A 80 -17.02 -3.61 -7.82
C HIS A 80 -17.66 -5.00 -7.88
N PRO A 81 -18.32 -5.48 -6.81
CA PRO A 81 -19.10 -6.71 -6.89
C PRO A 81 -20.48 -6.43 -7.49
N LYS A 82 -20.74 -6.93 -8.70
CA LYS A 82 -22.04 -6.83 -9.40
C LYS A 82 -22.54 -5.39 -9.60
N ASP A 83 -23.46 -4.91 -8.74
CA ASP A 83 -24.20 -3.65 -8.85
C ASP A 83 -23.90 -2.68 -7.69
N VAL A 84 -22.87 -2.97 -6.91
CA VAL A 84 -22.42 -2.11 -5.80
C VAL A 84 -20.93 -1.83 -5.91
N THR A 85 -20.52 -0.69 -5.39
CA THR A 85 -19.13 -0.32 -5.18
C THR A 85 -18.82 -0.36 -3.70
N THR A 86 -17.82 -1.16 -3.31
CA THR A 86 -17.24 -1.17 -1.98
C THR A 86 -15.92 -0.40 -2.01
N GLU A 87 -15.87 0.68 -1.25
CA GLU A 87 -14.69 1.52 -1.07
C GLU A 87 -14.06 1.21 0.29
N LEU A 88 -12.75 0.93 0.30
CA LEU A 88 -11.96 0.67 1.49
C LEU A 88 -10.81 1.66 1.54
N TYR A 89 -10.80 2.49 2.57
CA TYR A 89 -9.73 3.43 2.84
C TYR A 89 -9.02 2.99 4.10
N THR A 90 -7.72 2.72 4.02
CA THR A 90 -6.93 2.23 5.15
C THR A 90 -5.78 3.19 5.41
N LEU A 91 -5.58 3.60 6.66
CA LEU A 91 -4.41 4.37 7.10
C LEU A 91 -3.72 3.59 8.21
N LEU A 92 -2.46 3.19 7.98
CA LEU A 92 -1.66 2.34 8.86
C LEU A 92 -0.27 2.94 9.08
N PRO A 93 -0.08 3.84 10.06
CA PRO A 93 1.24 4.13 10.59
C PRO A 93 1.79 2.91 11.34
N GLY A 94 3.11 2.79 11.38
CA GLY A 94 3.75 1.66 12.02
C GLY A 94 5.24 1.84 12.29
N VAL A 95 5.79 0.77 12.86
CA VAL A 95 7.22 0.60 13.13
C VAL A 95 7.67 -0.70 12.51
N ALA A 96 8.88 -0.73 11.99
CA ALA A 96 9.51 -1.95 11.52
C ALA A 96 10.95 -2.07 12.00
N TYR A 97 11.37 -3.31 12.19
CA TYR A 97 12.74 -3.66 12.52
C TYR A 97 13.38 -4.39 11.35
N ARG A 98 14.53 -3.89 10.92
CA ARG A 98 15.38 -4.43 9.87
C ARG A 98 16.45 -5.34 10.47
N TYR A 99 16.44 -6.60 10.06
CA TYR A 99 17.45 -7.60 10.34
C TYR A 99 18.39 -7.73 9.12
N PRO A 100 19.58 -7.11 9.16
CA PRO A 100 20.56 -7.27 8.10
C PRO A 100 21.07 -8.72 8.06
N VAL A 101 20.93 -9.37 6.91
CA VAL A 101 21.48 -10.71 6.68
C VAL A 101 22.80 -10.61 5.94
N THR A 102 22.85 -9.78 4.90
CA THR A 102 24.06 -9.44 4.13
C THR A 102 23.95 -8.00 3.62
N ASP A 103 25.00 -7.47 2.98
CA ASP A 103 24.97 -6.14 2.37
C ASP A 103 23.89 -5.98 1.26
N LYS A 104 23.39 -7.09 0.72
CA LYS A 104 22.36 -7.13 -0.33
C LYS A 104 21.02 -7.70 0.13
N LEU A 105 20.92 -8.25 1.35
CA LEU A 105 19.75 -9.02 1.78
C LEU A 105 19.37 -8.64 3.20
N ASP A 106 18.13 -8.20 3.36
CA ASP A 106 17.56 -7.86 4.66
C ASP A 106 16.20 -8.55 4.84
N VAL A 107 15.88 -8.87 6.09
CA VAL A 107 14.54 -9.23 6.53
C VAL A 107 13.97 -8.07 7.33
N VAL A 108 12.74 -7.65 7.06
CA VAL A 108 12.07 -6.55 7.75
C VAL A 108 10.77 -7.05 8.37
N ALA A 109 10.64 -6.93 9.68
CA ALA A 109 9.42 -7.26 10.41
C ALA A 109 8.75 -5.99 10.90
N GLY A 110 7.44 -5.83 10.64
CA GLY A 110 6.70 -4.62 10.93
C GLY A 110 5.42 -4.86 11.72
N ALA A 111 5.03 -3.86 12.51
CA ALA A 111 3.75 -3.79 13.18
C ALA A 111 3.11 -2.42 12.93
N LYS A 112 1.80 -2.40 12.69
CA LYS A 112 1.04 -1.21 12.31
C LYS A 112 -0.26 -1.13 13.08
N VAL A 113 -0.71 0.09 13.33
CA VAL A 113 -2.00 0.36 13.99
C VAL A 113 -2.63 1.58 13.35
N GLY A 114 -3.94 1.54 13.12
CA GLY A 114 -4.61 2.64 12.45
C GLY A 114 -6.09 2.38 12.27
N TYR A 115 -6.63 2.76 11.11
CA TYR A 115 -8.06 2.72 10.84
C TYR A 115 -8.37 2.24 9.43
N LEU A 116 -9.47 1.51 9.32
CA LEU A 116 -10.18 1.21 8.07
C LEU A 116 -11.48 2.01 8.05
N TRP A 117 -11.72 2.76 6.98
CA TRP A 117 -13.02 3.32 6.63
C TRP A 117 -13.58 2.53 5.45
N ALA A 118 -14.70 1.87 5.68
CA ALA A 118 -15.41 1.13 4.64
C ALA A 118 -16.67 1.90 4.25
N LYS A 119 -16.97 1.98 2.96
CA LYS A 119 -18.20 2.56 2.41
C LYS A 119 -18.72 1.66 1.30
N GLN A 120 -20.04 1.51 1.23
CA GLN A 120 -20.70 0.78 0.17
C GLN A 120 -21.84 1.61 -0.42
N THR A 121 -21.87 1.68 -1.74
CA THR A 121 -22.89 2.42 -2.50
C THR A 121 -23.50 1.54 -3.59
N LEU A 122 -24.78 1.75 -3.86
CA LEU A 122 -25.45 1.14 -5.01
C LEU A 122 -25.07 1.90 -6.29
N ASP A 123 -24.64 1.20 -7.34
CA ASP A 123 -24.11 1.86 -8.54
C ASP A 123 -25.20 2.58 -9.35
N SER A 124 -26.44 2.11 -9.26
CA SER A 124 -27.57 2.67 -10.04
C SER A 124 -28.13 3.99 -9.48
N THR A 125 -28.03 4.20 -8.16
CA THR A 125 -28.65 5.35 -7.47
C THR A 125 -27.68 6.17 -6.62
N GLU A 126 -26.43 5.70 -6.49
CA GLU A 126 -25.43 6.20 -5.53
C GLU A 126 -25.91 6.15 -4.06
N GLU A 127 -26.96 5.38 -3.77
CA GLU A 127 -27.49 5.24 -2.42
C GLU A 127 -26.45 4.58 -1.51
N LYS A 128 -26.18 5.22 -0.37
CA LYS A 128 -25.23 4.75 0.63
C LYS A 128 -25.84 3.58 1.41
N LEU A 129 -25.38 2.36 1.12
CA LEU A 129 -25.82 1.14 1.78
C LEU A 129 -25.12 0.91 3.12
N PHE A 130 -23.84 1.28 3.20
CA PHE A 130 -23.02 1.05 4.38
C PHE A 130 -21.92 2.12 4.51
N SER A 131 -21.58 2.48 5.74
CA SER A 131 -20.33 3.19 6.03
C SER A 131 -20.02 3.10 7.50
N ASP A 132 -18.82 2.62 7.78
CA ASP A 132 -18.33 2.44 9.14
C ASP A 132 -16.81 2.64 9.13
N SER A 133 -16.28 2.95 10.30
CA SER A 133 -14.86 3.12 10.54
C SER A 133 -14.46 2.29 11.73
N LYS A 134 -13.45 1.46 11.58
CA LYS A 134 -12.96 0.59 12.65
C LYS A 134 -11.45 0.70 12.82
N PRO A 135 -10.94 0.54 14.06
CA PRO A 135 -9.53 0.34 14.27
C PRO A 135 -9.02 -0.86 13.46
N SER A 136 -7.80 -0.75 12.97
CA SER A 136 -7.11 -1.82 12.25
C SER A 136 -5.73 -2.02 12.82
N ILE A 137 -5.32 -3.28 12.91
CA ILE A 137 -3.96 -3.67 13.28
C ILE A 137 -3.35 -4.47 12.14
N GLY A 138 -2.04 -4.30 11.94
CA GLY A 138 -1.30 -4.97 10.88
C GLY A 138 0.01 -5.53 11.38
N ALA A 139 0.43 -6.66 10.82
CA ALA A 139 1.74 -7.24 11.00
C ALA A 139 2.30 -7.65 9.64
N SER A 140 3.60 -7.42 9.40
CA SER A 140 4.22 -7.80 8.14
C SER A 140 5.60 -8.37 8.28
N LEU A 141 5.97 -9.23 7.32
CA LEU A 141 7.31 -9.75 7.14
C LEU A 141 7.70 -9.56 5.67
N GLU A 142 8.83 -8.91 5.45
CA GLU A 142 9.34 -8.58 4.12
C GLU A 142 10.78 -9.08 3.97
N LEU A 143 11.07 -9.67 2.82
CA LEU A 143 12.42 -10.01 2.39
C LEU A 143 12.81 -9.05 1.27
N LYS A 144 13.92 -8.33 1.45
CA LYS A 144 14.44 -7.37 0.46
C LYS A 144 15.79 -7.82 -0.06
N TYR A 145 15.97 -7.82 -1.37
CA TYR A 145 17.21 -8.26 -2.03
C TYR A 145 17.66 -7.30 -3.12
N ALA A 146 18.90 -6.81 -3.02
CA ALA A 146 19.55 -6.01 -4.05
C ALA A 146 20.21 -6.95 -5.07
N LEU A 147 19.59 -7.09 -6.25
CA LEU A 147 20.18 -7.80 -7.39
C LEU A 147 21.43 -7.07 -7.89
N THR A 148 21.34 -5.74 -7.95
CA THR A 148 22.41 -4.81 -8.34
C THR A 148 22.17 -3.50 -7.57
N GLU A 149 23.10 -2.55 -7.65
CA GLU A 149 22.92 -1.21 -7.05
C GLU A 149 21.68 -0.45 -7.56
N LYS A 150 21.09 -0.86 -8.69
CA LYS A 150 19.89 -0.25 -9.29
C LYS A 150 18.64 -1.12 -9.25
N TRP A 151 18.75 -2.39 -8.88
CA TRP A 151 17.64 -3.34 -8.92
C TRP A 151 17.41 -3.93 -7.54
N GLU A 152 16.21 -3.68 -7.02
CA GLU A 152 15.72 -4.25 -5.76
C GLU A 152 14.55 -5.21 -6.08
N LEU A 153 14.56 -6.37 -5.43
CA LEU A 153 13.41 -7.26 -5.33
C LEU A 153 12.92 -7.25 -3.89
N ALA A 154 11.60 -7.29 -3.72
CA ALA A 154 11.02 -7.51 -2.40
C ALA A 154 9.83 -8.47 -2.46
N GLY A 155 9.73 -9.31 -1.45
CA GLY A 155 8.57 -10.16 -1.19
C GLY A 155 8.05 -9.88 0.20
N ARG A 156 6.76 -9.55 0.34
CA ARG A 156 6.13 -9.11 1.58
C ARG A 156 4.86 -9.89 1.86
N GLY A 157 4.79 -10.52 3.02
CA GLY A 157 3.56 -11.00 3.63
C GLY A 157 3.04 -9.96 4.62
N GLU A 158 1.75 -9.64 4.58
CA GLU A 158 1.10 -8.78 5.57
C GLU A 158 -0.24 -9.36 5.99
N PHE A 159 -0.50 -9.35 7.29
CA PHE A 159 -1.78 -9.66 7.87
C PHE A 159 -2.38 -8.37 8.44
N ASN A 160 -3.60 -8.05 8.04
CA ASN A 160 -4.37 -6.92 8.56
C ASN A 160 -5.67 -7.44 9.17
N TYR A 161 -6.00 -6.95 10.35
CA TYR A 161 -7.23 -7.30 11.05
C TYR A 161 -8.03 -6.05 11.43
N THR A 162 -9.34 -6.13 11.25
CA THR A 162 -10.34 -5.22 11.79
C THR A 162 -11.68 -5.94 11.92
N ASP A 163 -12.60 -5.40 12.72
CA ASP A 163 -13.94 -5.98 12.94
C ASP A 163 -14.77 -6.12 11.65
N LEU A 164 -14.37 -5.48 10.55
CA LEU A 164 -15.04 -5.54 9.24
C LEU A 164 -14.34 -6.42 8.22
N LEU A 165 -13.05 -6.72 8.43
CA LEU A 165 -12.17 -7.26 7.42
C LEU A 165 -10.93 -7.88 8.06
N GLU A 166 -10.75 -9.18 7.83
CA GLU A 166 -9.48 -9.86 8.05
C GLU A 166 -8.83 -10.12 6.69
N GLU A 167 -7.60 -9.68 6.47
CA GLU A 167 -6.90 -9.83 5.19
C GLU A 167 -5.48 -10.35 5.37
N MET A 168 -5.12 -11.34 4.57
CA MET A 168 -3.74 -11.74 4.29
C MET A 168 -3.34 -11.27 2.89
N LEU A 169 -2.21 -10.58 2.82
CA LEU A 169 -1.64 -10.01 1.61
C LEU A 169 -0.30 -10.68 1.34
N PHE A 170 -0.07 -11.03 0.08
CA PHE A 170 1.24 -11.40 -0.43
C PHE A 170 1.60 -10.51 -1.61
N ASN A 171 2.60 -9.66 -1.43
CA ASN A 171 3.09 -8.74 -2.44
C ASN A 171 4.51 -9.15 -2.89
N VAL A 172 4.74 -9.19 -4.20
CA VAL A 172 6.08 -9.33 -4.77
C VAL A 172 6.30 -8.19 -5.73
N ARG A 173 7.47 -7.54 -5.63
CA ARG A 173 7.81 -6.38 -6.43
C ARG A 173 9.25 -6.40 -6.92
N ALA A 174 9.45 -5.73 -8.04
CA ALA A 174 10.75 -5.46 -8.63
C ALA A 174 10.85 -3.97 -8.96
N ASP A 175 11.95 -3.35 -8.56
CA ASP A 175 12.14 -1.91 -8.54
C ASP A 175 13.46 -1.54 -9.21
N TYR A 176 13.39 -0.65 -10.20
CA TYR A 176 14.54 -0.13 -10.93
C TYR A 176 14.79 1.34 -10.65
N GLN A 177 15.96 1.65 -10.09
CA GLN A 177 16.41 3.01 -9.83
C GLN A 177 16.94 3.65 -11.12
N PHE A 178 16.08 4.40 -11.81
CA PHE A 178 16.39 5.05 -13.08
C PHE A 178 17.08 6.41 -12.91
N ALA A 179 16.95 7.02 -11.73
CA ALA A 179 17.64 8.25 -11.35
C ALA A 179 18.08 8.18 -9.88
N GLU A 180 19.00 9.06 -9.46
CA GLU A 180 19.56 9.05 -8.11
C GLU A 180 18.50 9.02 -7.00
N ARG A 181 17.38 9.72 -7.20
CA ARG A 181 16.28 9.81 -6.23
C ARG A 181 14.98 9.15 -6.67
N PHE A 182 14.97 8.43 -7.79
CA PHE A 182 13.74 7.88 -8.33
C PHE A 182 13.88 6.44 -8.79
N THR A 183 12.84 5.69 -8.43
CA THR A 183 12.71 4.28 -8.75
C THR A 183 11.34 4.03 -9.35
N VAL A 184 11.29 3.24 -10.41
CA VAL A 184 10.04 2.74 -11.01
C VAL A 184 9.98 1.24 -10.80
N GLY A 185 8.81 0.73 -10.44
CA GLY A 185 8.64 -0.67 -10.15
C GLY A 185 7.35 -1.24 -10.73
N ALA A 186 7.31 -2.56 -10.80
CA ALA A 186 6.11 -3.33 -11.04
C ALA A 186 5.93 -4.31 -9.89
N PHE A 187 4.67 -4.60 -9.57
CA PHE A 187 4.34 -5.51 -8.49
C PHE A 187 3.11 -6.34 -8.78
N TYR A 188 3.00 -7.43 -8.04
CA TYR A 188 1.85 -8.30 -7.98
C TYR A 188 1.43 -8.46 -6.52
N THR A 189 0.12 -8.38 -6.26
CA THR A 189 -0.45 -8.63 -4.94
C THR A 189 -1.54 -9.68 -5.04
N HIS A 190 -1.36 -10.76 -4.30
CA HIS A 190 -2.44 -11.68 -3.96
C HIS A 190 -3.03 -11.27 -2.62
N ARG A 191 -4.36 -11.25 -2.52
CA ARG A 191 -5.07 -10.97 -1.27
C ARG A 191 -6.09 -12.07 -1.03
N ASP A 192 -6.17 -12.51 0.21
CA ASP A 192 -7.24 -13.34 0.73
C ASP A 192 -7.85 -12.60 1.91
N GLY A 193 -9.16 -12.34 1.85
CA GLY A 193 -9.85 -11.54 2.84
C GLY A 193 -11.19 -12.14 3.23
N ASP A 194 -11.51 -12.12 4.52
CA ASP A 194 -12.84 -12.43 5.05
C ASP A 194 -13.56 -11.12 5.38
N PHE A 195 -14.68 -10.90 4.70
CA PHE A 195 -15.42 -9.64 4.75
C PHE A 195 -16.68 -9.78 5.60
N GLU A 196 -16.92 -8.80 6.46
CA GLU A 196 -18.18 -8.67 7.21
C GLU A 196 -18.87 -7.35 6.89
N THR A 197 -19.27 -7.18 5.62
CA THR A 197 -19.98 -5.99 5.12
C THR A 197 -21.46 -6.29 4.83
N ALA A 198 -22.22 -5.28 4.39
CA ALA A 198 -23.64 -5.43 4.11
C ALA A 198 -23.95 -6.38 2.93
N ARG A 199 -23.08 -6.45 1.91
CA ARG A 199 -23.27 -7.35 0.74
C ARG A 199 -22.13 -8.32 0.46
N ILE A 200 -20.93 -8.06 0.96
CA ILE A 200 -19.81 -9.02 0.90
C ILE A 200 -19.72 -9.67 2.27
N LYS A 201 -20.04 -10.98 2.33
CA LYS A 201 -19.89 -11.83 3.51
C LYS A 201 -19.09 -13.07 3.16
N GLY A 202 -18.09 -13.39 3.95
CA GLY A 202 -17.23 -14.55 3.77
C GLY A 202 -15.95 -14.25 2.98
N SER A 203 -15.21 -15.32 2.67
CA SER A 203 -13.89 -15.24 2.07
C SER A 203 -13.92 -14.86 0.58
N ALA A 204 -13.00 -13.98 0.21
CA ALA A 204 -12.79 -13.54 -1.15
C ALA A 204 -11.30 -13.34 -1.42
N THR A 205 -10.89 -13.76 -2.62
CA THR A 205 -9.51 -13.63 -3.07
C THR A 205 -9.42 -12.72 -4.29
N THR A 206 -8.34 -11.95 -4.36
CA THR A 206 -8.09 -11.01 -5.45
C THR A 206 -6.64 -11.07 -5.90
N ASN A 207 -6.43 -10.94 -7.20
CA ASN A 207 -5.10 -10.90 -7.80
C ASN A 207 -4.94 -9.57 -8.52
N GLU A 208 -3.99 -8.74 -8.08
CA GLU A 208 -3.82 -7.36 -8.55
C GLU A 208 -2.39 -7.17 -9.08
N GLY A 209 -2.27 -6.67 -10.30
CA GLY A 209 -1.00 -6.21 -10.88
C GLY A 209 -0.93 -4.69 -10.84
N GLY A 210 0.27 -4.14 -10.61
CA GLY A 210 0.42 -2.70 -10.48
C GLY A 210 1.81 -2.16 -10.82
N ILE A 211 1.89 -0.84 -10.84
CA ILE A 211 3.10 -0.05 -11.03
C ILE A 211 3.34 0.84 -9.82
N SER A 212 4.61 1.09 -9.54
CA SER A 212 5.06 1.90 -8.41
C SER A 212 6.03 2.98 -8.86
N LEU A 213 5.93 4.15 -8.26
CA LEU A 213 6.94 5.19 -8.31
C LEU A 213 7.40 5.46 -6.89
N ARG A 214 8.73 5.45 -6.67
CA ARG A 214 9.33 5.83 -5.38
C ARG A 214 10.23 7.04 -5.53
N TYR A 215 10.17 7.91 -4.52
CA TYR A 215 11.11 9.01 -4.31
C TYR A 215 12.01 8.67 -3.12
N LEU A 216 13.31 8.69 -3.32
CA LEU A 216 14.33 8.40 -2.30
C LEU A 216 14.86 9.73 -1.72
N PHE A 217 15.02 9.81 -0.41
CA PHE A 217 15.45 11.03 0.29
C PHE A 217 16.51 10.80 1.35
#